data_AF-A0A0K8SEG3-F1
#
_entry.id   AF-A0A0K8SEG3-F1
#
_cell.length_a   1.000
_cell.length_b   1.000
_cell.length_c   1.000
_cell.angle_alpha   90.00
_cell.angle_beta   90.00
_cell.angle_gamma   90.00
#
_symmetry.space_group_name_H-M   'P 1'
#
loop_
_entity.id
_entity.type
_entity.pdbx_description
1 polymer ?
#
loop_
_entity_poly.entity_id
_entity_poly.type
_entity_poly.pdbx_seq_one_letter_code
_entity_poly.pdbx_strand_id
1 'polypeptide(L)'
;NLLSSSHIRLKVYNLGTGRGVSVKELVEVFEKVTNTKIPLKYVARRLGDITAMWADATLAREELGWSTKLTIEEMCTDFWRWQTMNPDGYPKKCKKTSVIVNVNGNS
;
A
#
# COMPACT_ATOMS: atom_id res chain seq x y z
N ASN A 1 -20.94 37.71 2.58
CA ASN A 1 -20.20 36.90 3.57
C ASN A 1 -20.81 35.51 3.60
N LEU A 2 -20.33 34.59 2.76
CA LEU A 2 -20.95 33.26 2.53
C LEU A 2 -20.32 32.14 3.37
N LEU A 3 -19.53 32.49 4.39
CA LEU A 3 -18.85 31.53 5.26
C LEU A 3 -19.50 31.38 6.65
N SER A 4 -20.71 31.94 6.86
CA SER A 4 -21.34 31.99 8.20
C SER A 4 -22.25 30.80 8.54
N SER A 5 -22.47 29.82 7.67
CA SER A 5 -23.44 28.75 7.94
C SER A 5 -22.82 27.37 7.76
N SER A 6 -22.63 26.65 8.87
CA SER A 6 -22.21 25.25 9.01
C SER A 6 -20.72 25.00 9.31
N HIS A 7 -20.32 25.22 10.57
CA HIS A 7 -19.07 24.68 11.11
C HIS A 7 -19.16 23.14 11.18
N ILE A 8 -18.78 22.46 10.11
CA ILE A 8 -18.52 21.01 10.13
C ILE A 8 -17.19 20.80 10.86
N ARG A 9 -17.24 20.30 12.10
CA ARG A 9 -16.03 20.00 12.89
C ARG A 9 -15.27 18.75 12.43
N LEU A 10 -15.87 17.92 11.57
CA LEU A 10 -15.29 16.68 11.04
C LEU A 10 -15.82 16.43 9.64
N LYS A 11 -14.93 16.23 8.67
CA LYS A 11 -15.27 15.84 7.31
C LYS A 11 -14.40 14.66 6.87
N VAL A 12 -15.00 13.71 6.17
CA VAL A 12 -14.35 12.47 5.74
C VAL A 12 -14.32 12.45 4.22
N TYR A 13 -13.18 12.07 3.67
CA TYR A 13 -12.94 12.02 2.23
C TYR A 13 -12.41 10.64 1.85
N ASN A 14 -12.90 10.12 0.74
CA ASN A 14 -12.29 8.95 0.11
C ASN A 14 -11.06 9.41 -0.68
N LEU A 15 -9.93 8.75 -0.42
CA LEU A 15 -8.70 8.96 -1.17
C LEU A 15 -8.43 7.72 -2.02
N GLY A 16 -8.56 7.87 -3.32
CA GLY A 16 -8.28 6.82 -4.28
C GLY A 16 -8.35 7.34 -5.70
N THR A 17 -8.02 6.49 -6.66
CA THR A 17 -7.94 6.84 -8.08
C THR A 17 -9.30 7.03 -8.75
N GLY A 18 -10.40 6.59 -8.12
CA GLY A 18 -11.72 6.53 -8.78
C GLY A 18 -11.88 5.36 -9.74
N ARG A 19 -10.80 4.67 -10.09
CA ARG A 19 -10.77 3.58 -11.07
C ARG A 19 -10.52 2.24 -10.37
N GLY A 20 -11.48 1.32 -10.50
CA GLY A 20 -11.27 -0.07 -10.11
C GLY A 20 -10.23 -0.73 -11.01
N VAL A 21 -9.31 -1.47 -10.40
CA VAL A 21 -8.31 -2.30 -11.09
C VAL A 21 -8.56 -3.73 -10.70
N SER A 22 -8.65 -4.63 -11.67
CA SER A 22 -8.80 -6.05 -11.39
C SER A 22 -7.47 -6.69 -10.98
N VAL A 23 -7.51 -7.79 -10.24
CA VAL A 23 -6.29 -8.56 -9.90
C VAL A 23 -5.52 -8.97 -11.15
N LYS A 24 -6.24 -9.38 -12.21
CA LYS A 24 -5.64 -9.78 -13.47
C LYS A 24 -4.91 -8.62 -14.17
N GLU A 25 -5.57 -7.46 -14.27
CA GLU A 25 -4.98 -6.24 -14.86
C GLU A 25 -3.73 -5.80 -14.08
N LEU A 26 -3.77 -5.85 -12.75
CA LEU A 26 -2.60 -5.55 -11.91
C LEU A 26 -1.44 -6.50 -12.20
N VAL A 27 -1.70 -7.81 -12.30
CA VAL A 27 -0.65 -8.78 -12.63
C VAL A 27 -0.10 -8.55 -14.03
N GLU A 28 -0.93 -8.32 -15.04
CA GLU A 28 -0.47 -8.04 -16.41
C GLU A 28 0.43 -6.80 -16.48
N VAL A 29 0.03 -5.71 -15.81
CA VAL A 29 0.85 -4.49 -15.70
C VAL A 29 2.16 -4.79 -14.97
N PHE A 30 2.12 -5.55 -13.89
CA PHE A 30 3.31 -5.90 -13.13
C PHE A 30 4.29 -6.76 -13.92
N GLU A 31 3.81 -7.79 -14.63
CA GLU A 31 4.66 -8.61 -15.51
C GLU A 31 5.31 -7.76 -16.60
N LYS A 32 4.56 -6.80 -17.17
CA LYS A 32 5.07 -5.87 -18.19
C LYS A 32 6.18 -4.98 -17.64
N VAL A 33 6.01 -4.43 -16.44
CA VAL A 33 6.98 -3.52 -15.80
C VAL A 33 8.24 -4.26 -15.37
N THR A 34 8.09 -5.48 -14.85
CA THR A 34 9.21 -6.27 -14.28
C THR A 34 9.86 -7.22 -15.27
N ASN A 35 9.27 -7.38 -16.46
CA ASN A 35 9.63 -8.39 -17.46
C ASN A 35 9.75 -9.80 -16.86
N THR A 36 8.95 -10.10 -15.83
CA THR A 36 8.99 -11.35 -15.06
C THR A 36 7.60 -11.97 -15.07
N LYS A 37 7.52 -13.27 -15.34
CA LYS A 37 6.25 -14.01 -15.34
C LYS A 37 5.81 -14.40 -13.94
N ILE A 38 4.56 -14.11 -13.62
CA ILE A 38 3.93 -14.41 -12.34
C ILE A 38 2.93 -15.55 -12.54
N PRO A 39 3.16 -16.73 -11.93
CA PRO A 39 2.23 -17.84 -12.01
C PRO A 39 0.95 -17.51 -11.24
N LEU A 40 -0.16 -17.35 -11.98
CA LEU A 40 -1.50 -17.15 -11.42
C LEU A 40 -2.20 -18.50 -11.23
N LYS A 41 -2.75 -18.73 -10.04
CA LYS A 41 -3.61 -19.87 -9.74
C LYS A 41 -4.96 -19.38 -9.25
N TYR A 42 -6.02 -19.70 -9.99
CA TYR A 42 -7.39 -19.44 -9.57
C TYR A 42 -7.77 -20.41 -8.46
N VAL A 43 -8.22 -19.88 -7.34
CA VAL A 43 -8.67 -20.64 -6.17
C VAL A 43 -10.07 -20.18 -5.78
N ALA A 44 -10.76 -20.96 -4.95
CA ALA A 44 -12.06 -20.56 -4.41
C ALA A 44 -11.96 -19.21 -3.67
N ARG A 45 -13.03 -18.42 -3.74
CA ARG A 45 -13.11 -17.13 -3.04
C ARG A 45 -12.96 -17.34 -1.53
N ARG A 46 -12.33 -16.39 -0.85
CA ARG A 46 -12.32 -16.40 0.61
C ARG A 46 -13.71 -15.99 1.10
N LEU A 47 -14.19 -16.64 2.16
CA LEU A 47 -15.44 -16.25 2.82
C LEU A 47 -15.33 -14.78 3.25
N GLY A 48 -16.21 -13.93 2.73
CA GLY A 48 -16.21 -12.49 2.99
C GLY A 48 -15.65 -11.60 1.87
N ASP A 49 -15.15 -12.16 0.76
CA ASP A 49 -14.66 -11.34 -0.37
C ASP A 49 -15.80 -10.61 -1.08
N ILE A 50 -15.71 -9.27 -1.14
CA ILE A 50 -16.58 -8.40 -1.94
C ILE A 50 -16.14 -8.49 -3.41
N THR A 51 -17.10 -8.52 -4.35
CA THR A 51 -16.80 -8.78 -5.79
C THR A 51 -15.99 -7.68 -6.45
N ALA A 52 -16.18 -6.41 -6.08
CA ALA A 52 -15.37 -5.26 -6.49
C ALA A 52 -15.65 -4.07 -5.55
N MET A 53 -14.62 -3.26 -5.25
CA MET A 53 -14.75 -2.02 -4.48
C MET A 53 -13.75 -0.99 -5.01
N TRP A 54 -14.20 0.23 -5.24
CA TRP A 54 -13.35 1.37 -5.61
C TRP A 54 -13.82 2.63 -4.87
N ALA A 55 -12.92 3.58 -4.67
CA ALA A 55 -13.21 4.83 -3.99
C ALA A 55 -13.87 5.83 -4.94
N ASP A 56 -15.02 6.39 -4.58
CA ASP A 56 -15.50 7.64 -5.22
C ASP A 56 -14.78 8.83 -4.59
N ALA A 57 -13.79 9.37 -5.31
CA ALA A 57 -12.95 10.49 -4.88
C ALA A 57 -13.46 11.87 -5.36
N THR A 58 -14.70 11.95 -5.85
CA THR A 58 -15.28 13.21 -6.38
C THR A 58 -15.22 14.34 -5.35
N LEU A 59 -15.59 14.05 -4.10
CA LEU A 59 -15.56 15.03 -3.00
C LEU A 59 -14.15 15.57 -2.71
N ALA A 60 -13.14 14.69 -2.72
CA ALA A 60 -11.75 15.09 -2.48
C ALA A 60 -11.22 15.97 -3.63
N ARG A 61 -11.62 15.68 -4.86
CA ARG A 61 -11.25 16.47 -6.05
C ARG A 61 -11.88 17.86 -6.01
N GLU A 62 -13.18 17.94 -5.74
CA GLU A 62 -13.93 19.21 -5.80
C GLU A 62 -13.55 20.16 -4.66
N GLU A 63 -13.37 19.64 -3.45
CA GLU A 63 -13.16 20.50 -2.27
C GLU A 63 -11.69 20.66 -1.88
N LEU A 64 -10.88 19.62 -2.03
CA LEU A 64 -9.46 19.67 -1.67
C LEU A 64 -8.56 19.97 -2.88
N GLY A 65 -9.11 19.94 -4.11
CA GLY A 65 -8.31 19.96 -5.33
C GLY A 65 -7.39 18.75 -5.44
N TRP A 66 -7.69 17.66 -4.72
CA TRP A 66 -6.81 16.51 -4.60
C TRP A 66 -7.12 15.45 -5.65
N SER A 67 -6.09 14.92 -6.29
CA SER A 67 -6.18 13.78 -7.20
C SER A 67 -4.90 12.95 -7.18
N THR A 68 -5.00 11.67 -7.53
CA THR A 68 -3.84 10.81 -7.74
C THR A 68 -3.08 11.24 -8.98
N LYS A 69 -1.78 11.45 -8.86
CA LYS A 69 -0.90 11.83 -9.98
C LYS A 69 -0.19 10.65 -10.63
N LEU A 70 -0.09 9.54 -9.91
CA LEU A 70 0.66 8.37 -10.32
C LEU A 70 -0.25 7.33 -10.98
N THR A 71 0.26 6.68 -12.01
CA THR A 71 -0.39 5.56 -12.69
C THR A 71 -0.11 4.23 -11.99
N ILE A 72 -0.84 3.19 -12.39
CA ILE A 72 -0.60 1.83 -11.89
C ILE A 72 0.77 1.29 -12.34
N GLU A 73 1.23 1.67 -13.53
CA GLU A 73 2.57 1.33 -14.02
C GLU A 73 3.66 1.94 -13.13
N GLU A 74 3.52 3.21 -12.75
CA GLU A 74 4.45 3.89 -11.84
C GLU A 74 4.45 3.24 -10.46
N MET A 75 3.27 2.93 -9.92
CA MET A 75 3.14 2.18 -8.66
C MET A 75 3.86 0.83 -8.71
N CYS A 76 3.65 0.04 -9.76
CA CYS A 76 4.31 -1.25 -9.94
C CYS A 76 5.84 -1.12 -10.08
N THR A 77 6.30 -0.08 -10.77
CA THR A 77 7.73 0.20 -10.98
C THR A 77 8.42 0.54 -9.66
N ASP A 78 7.84 1.44 -8.88
CA ASP A 78 8.37 1.84 -7.59
C ASP A 78 8.37 0.68 -6.59
N PHE A 79 7.30 -0.12 -6.57
CA PHE A 79 7.23 -1.32 -5.75
C PHE A 79 8.35 -2.31 -6.12
N TRP A 80 8.53 -2.60 -7.41
CA TRP A 80 9.55 -3.54 -7.87
C TRP A 80 10.96 -3.05 -7.54
N ARG A 81 11.21 -1.76 -7.73
CA ARG A 81 12.48 -1.11 -7.35
C ARG A 81 12.75 -1.29 -5.86
N TRP A 82 11.77 -0.99 -5.00
CA TRP A 82 11.92 -1.18 -3.55
C TRP A 82 12.20 -2.64 -3.19
N GLN A 83 11.41 -3.58 -3.72
CA GLN A 83 11.54 -5.00 -3.41
C GLN A 83 12.90 -5.57 -3.88
N THR A 84 13.39 -5.15 -5.05
CA THR A 84 14.69 -5.58 -5.59
C THR A 84 15.84 -5.03 -4.74
N MET A 85 15.73 -3.80 -4.25
CA MET A 85 16.76 -3.18 -3.40
C MET A 85 16.70 -3.65 -1.94
N ASN A 86 15.56 -4.17 -1.49
CA ASN A 86 15.30 -4.57 -0.10
C ASN A 86 14.64 -5.96 -0.07
N PRO A 87 15.34 -7.04 -0.50
CA PRO A 87 14.74 -8.36 -0.63
C PRO A 87 14.19 -8.91 0.70
N ASP A 88 14.86 -8.59 1.81
CA ASP A 88 14.45 -8.98 3.17
C ASP A 88 13.63 -7.89 3.90
N GLY A 89 13.22 -6.84 3.18
CA GLY A 89 12.57 -5.67 3.74
C GLY A 89 13.49 -4.83 4.63
N TYR A 90 12.93 -4.20 5.66
CA TYR A 90 13.70 -3.36 6.57
C TYR A 90 14.58 -4.19 7.53
N PRO A 91 15.80 -3.73 7.87
CA PRO A 91 16.66 -4.40 8.83
C PRO A 91 15.96 -4.59 10.18
N LYS A 92 15.97 -5.82 10.70
CA LYS A 92 15.52 -6.09 12.06
C LYS A 92 16.48 -5.42 13.03
N LYS A 93 16.00 -4.45 13.83
CA LYS A 93 16.79 -3.91 14.95
C LYS A 93 17.01 -5.04 15.95
N CYS A 94 18.21 -5.61 15.99
CA CYS A 94 18.60 -6.54 17.04
C CYS A 94 18.77 -5.74 18.33
N LYS A 95 17.93 -5.98 19.33
CA LYS A 95 18.21 -5.53 20.70
C LYS A 95 19.46 -6.28 21.16
N LYS A 96 20.60 -5.60 21.26
CA LYS A 96 21.77 -6.16 21.94
C LYS A 96 21.39 -6.36 23.41
N THR A 97 21.01 -7.59 23.75
CA THR A 97 20.98 -8.00 25.16
C THR A 97 22.42 -8.27 25.53
N SER A 98 23.04 -7.35 26.26
CA SER A 98 24.32 -7.60 26.90
C SER A 98 24.10 -8.67 27.97
N VAL A 99 24.34 -9.94 27.62
CA VAL A 99 24.48 -10.98 28.63
C VAL A 99 25.82 -10.71 29.31
N ILE A 100 25.78 -10.09 30.49
CA ILE A 100 26.95 -10.02 31.36
C ILE A 100 27.14 -11.44 31.91
N VAL A 101 28.10 -12.18 31.36
CA VAL A 101 28.53 -13.46 31.93
C VAL A 101 29.45 -13.14 33.09
N ASN A 102 28.95 -13.24 34.33
CA ASN A 102 29.81 -13.19 35.50
C ASN A 102 30.51 -14.54 35.65
N VAL A 103 31.76 -14.63 35.19
CA VAL A 103 32.63 -15.76 35.49
C VAL A 103 33.26 -15.49 36.84
N ASN A 104 32.54 -15.84 37.91
CA ASN A 104 33.17 -15.96 39.22
C ASN A 104 33.93 -17.28 39.23
N GLY A 105 35.22 -17.21 38.91
CA GLY A 105 36.14 -18.29 39.21
C GLY A 105 36.15 -18.54 40.71
N ASN A 106 36.12 -19.81 41.09
CA ASN A 106 36.66 -20.24 42.36
C ASN A 106 37.44 -21.53 42.14
N SER A 107 38.65 -21.51 42.72
CA SER A 107 39.56 -22.64 42.88
C SER A 107 38.92 -23.81 43.62
#